data_AF-A0A8D5JGE3-F1
#
_entry.id   AF-A0A8D5JGE3-F1
#
_cell.length_a   1.000
_cell.length_b   1.000
_cell.length_c   1.000
_cell.angle_alpha   90.00
_cell.angle_beta   90.00
_cell.angle_gamma   90.00
#
_symmetry.space_group_name_H-M   'P 1'
#
loop_
_entity.id
_entity.type
_entity.pdbx_description
1 polymer ?
#
loop_
_entity_poly.entity_id
_entity_poly.type
_entity_poly.pdbx_seq_one_letter_code
_entity_poly.pdbx_strand_id
1 'polypeptide(L)'
;MVLGRDERDNDRLETLAGEDDALLWMEQRPGPTALLRRAATWYGDPKALARDLKLAARLVVRYGRKIDGRRPPGEVTITLAERSEKTVVPFLEDSVFRDWMMQ
;
A
#
# COMPACT_ATOMS: atom_id res chain seq x y z
N MET A 1 -5.06 -8.25 -1.81
CA MET A 1 -4.64 -6.84 -2.01
C MET A 1 -4.27 -6.65 -3.47
N VAL A 2 -4.53 -5.47 -4.02
CA VAL A 2 -4.21 -5.09 -5.40
C VAL A 2 -3.32 -3.85 -5.37
N LEU A 3 -2.33 -3.78 -6.26
CA LEU A 3 -1.55 -2.56 -6.52
C LEU A 3 -1.82 -2.10 -7.95
N GLY A 4 -1.99 -0.79 -8.12
CA GLY A 4 -2.01 -0.18 -9.43
C GLY A 4 -0.63 -0.28 -10.09
N ARG A 5 -0.61 -0.48 -11.40
CA ARG A 5 0.61 -0.69 -12.20
C ARG A 5 0.99 0.53 -13.02
N ASP A 6 0.01 1.39 -13.27
CA ASP A 6 0.10 2.65 -13.98
C ASP A 6 -0.97 3.60 -13.41
N GLU A 7 -0.98 4.85 -13.87
CA GLU A 7 -1.92 5.88 -13.41
C GLU A 7 -3.38 5.48 -13.65
N ARG A 8 -3.68 4.84 -14.78
CA ARG A 8 -5.03 4.39 -15.11
C ARG A 8 -5.51 3.30 -14.15
N ASP A 9 -4.65 2.36 -13.79
CA ASP A 9 -4.95 1.34 -12.79
C ASP A 9 -5.09 1.96 -11.39
N ASN A 10 -4.30 2.99 -11.03
CA ASN A 10 -4.50 3.73 -9.78
C ASN A 10 -5.89 4.38 -9.72
N ASP A 11 -6.27 5.17 -10.73
CA ASP A 11 -7.57 5.86 -10.78
C ASP A 11 -8.75 4.87 -10.69
N ARG A 12 -8.61 3.70 -11.32
CA ARG A 12 -9.59 2.62 -11.23
C ARG A 12 -9.70 2.07 -9.81
N LEU A 13 -8.59 1.86 -9.12
CA LEU A 13 -8.61 1.36 -7.74
C LEU A 13 -9.27 2.36 -6.81
N GLU A 14 -9.02 3.66 -6.99
CA GLU A 14 -9.66 4.73 -6.23
C GLU A 14 -11.18 4.72 -6.45
N THR A 15 -11.61 4.55 -7.69
CA THR A 15 -13.04 4.50 -8.05
C THR A 15 -13.74 3.22 -7.56
N LEU A 16 -13.02 2.09 -7.52
CA LEU A 16 -13.55 0.78 -7.12
C LEU A 16 -13.54 0.52 -5.62
N ALA A 17 -12.85 1.37 -4.85
CA ALA A 17 -12.78 1.26 -3.41
C ALA A 17 -14.18 1.42 -2.80
N GLY A 18 -14.64 0.39 -2.10
CA GLY A 18 -15.87 0.45 -1.30
C GLY A 18 -15.59 0.89 0.14
N GLU A 19 -16.65 1.09 0.92
CA GLU A 19 -16.58 1.55 2.32
C GLU A 19 -15.76 0.60 3.23
N ASP A 20 -15.77 -0.68 2.92
CA ASP A 20 -15.04 -1.71 3.66
C ASP A 20 -13.57 -1.88 3.23
N ASP A 21 -13.15 -1.23 2.16
CA ASP A 21 -11.79 -1.37 1.63
C ASP A 21 -10.85 -0.34 2.24
N ALA A 22 -9.58 -0.72 2.40
CA ALA A 22 -8.54 0.26 2.70
C ALA A 22 -7.79 0.65 1.43
N LEU A 23 -7.65 1.96 1.20
CA LEU A 23 -6.90 2.53 0.08
C LEU A 23 -5.62 3.17 0.63
N LEU A 24 -4.49 2.94 -0.05
CA LEU A 24 -3.18 3.42 0.38
C LEU A 24 -2.41 4.05 -0.77
N TRP A 25 -1.83 5.24 -0.56
CA TRP A 25 -1.02 5.94 -1.55
C TRP A 25 0.01 6.88 -0.90
N MET A 26 0.93 7.43 -1.70
CA MET A 26 1.83 8.51 -1.26
C MET A 26 1.46 9.82 -1.94
N GLU A 27 1.33 10.89 -1.18
CA GLU A 27 1.13 12.25 -1.71
C GLU A 27 2.45 12.87 -2.18
N GLN A 28 3.55 12.55 -1.48
CA GLN A 28 4.82 13.26 -1.62
C GLN A 28 5.59 12.91 -2.90
N ARG A 29 5.32 11.75 -3.50
CA ARG A 29 5.98 11.32 -4.74
C ARG A 29 5.15 10.28 -5.49
N PRO A 30 5.32 10.20 -6.84
CA PRO A 30 4.60 9.22 -7.65
C PRO A 30 4.84 7.78 -7.19
N GLY A 31 3.81 6.96 -7.28
CA GLY A 31 3.85 5.55 -6.91
C GLY A 31 2.51 4.88 -7.18
N PRO A 32 2.40 3.58 -6.88
CA PRO A 32 1.14 2.88 -7.02
C PRO A 32 0.17 3.24 -5.91
N THR A 33 -1.12 3.23 -6.23
CA THR A 33 -2.20 3.16 -5.26
C THR A 33 -2.43 1.67 -4.94
N ALA A 34 -2.59 1.33 -3.66
CA ALA A 34 -2.90 -0.01 -3.21
C ALA A 34 -4.31 -0.09 -2.63
N LEU A 35 -5.00 -1.20 -2.89
CA LEU A 35 -6.34 -1.49 -2.38
C LEU A 35 -6.32 -2.82 -1.61
N LEU A 36 -6.61 -2.75 -0.31
CA LEU A 36 -6.83 -3.90 0.55
C LEU A 36 -8.33 -4.13 0.70
N ARG A 37 -8.86 -5.10 -0.05
CA ARG A 37 -10.28 -5.40 -0.08
C ARG A 37 -10.81 -5.91 1.26
N ARG A 38 -12.00 -5.47 1.66
CA ARG A 38 -12.72 -5.91 2.87
C ARG A 38 -11.90 -5.75 4.15
N ALA A 39 -11.04 -4.73 4.22
CA ALA A 39 -10.23 -4.42 5.39
C ALA A 39 -11.05 -4.21 6.66
N ALA A 40 -12.26 -3.64 6.56
CA ALA A 40 -13.14 -3.43 7.70
C ALA A 40 -13.81 -4.73 8.21
N THR A 41 -14.07 -5.70 7.33
CA THR A 41 -14.97 -6.83 7.63
C THR A 41 -14.32 -8.21 7.59
N TRP A 42 -13.13 -8.36 7.01
CA TRP A 42 -12.46 -9.65 6.86
C TRP A 42 -11.59 -10.04 8.07
N TYR A 43 -11.11 -9.07 8.82
CA TYR A 43 -10.15 -9.31 9.91
C TYR A 43 -10.87 -9.56 11.23
N GLY A 44 -10.69 -10.77 11.78
CA GLY A 44 -11.17 -11.11 13.13
C GLY A 44 -10.27 -10.60 14.27
N ASP A 45 -9.04 -10.15 13.95
CA ASP A 45 -8.07 -9.59 14.90
C ASP A 45 -7.57 -8.22 14.41
N PRO A 46 -7.77 -7.12 15.18
CA PRO A 46 -7.24 -5.80 14.84
C PRO A 46 -5.72 -5.76 14.64
N LYS A 47 -4.94 -6.61 15.32
CA LYS A 47 -3.49 -6.67 15.13
C LYS A 47 -3.11 -7.27 13.78
N ALA A 48 -3.89 -8.24 13.30
CA ALA A 48 -3.70 -8.79 11.96
C ALA A 48 -3.96 -7.73 10.88
N LEU A 49 -5.03 -6.94 11.03
CA LEU A 49 -5.32 -5.81 10.14
C LEU A 49 -4.17 -4.79 10.14
N ALA A 50 -3.73 -4.36 11.32
CA ALA A 50 -2.65 -3.37 11.45
C ALA A 50 -1.35 -3.85 10.80
N ARG A 51 -1.01 -5.13 10.93
CA ARG A 51 0.17 -5.73 10.28
C ARG A 51 0.03 -5.70 8.76
N ASP A 52 -1.13 -6.07 8.23
CA ASP A 52 -1.33 -6.19 6.78
C ASP A 52 -1.45 -4.80 6.11
N LEU A 53 -2.05 -3.82 6.79
CA LEU A 53 -1.99 -2.39 6.39
C LEU A 53 -0.55 -1.88 6.34
N LYS A 54 0.25 -2.20 7.36
CA LYS A 54 1.67 -1.83 7.38
C LYS A 54 2.43 -2.48 6.22
N LEU A 55 2.19 -3.77 5.93
CA LEU A 55 2.83 -4.44 4.79
C LEU A 55 2.40 -3.82 3.45
N ALA A 56 1.12 -3.51 3.28
CA ALA A 56 0.58 -2.82 2.11
C ALA A 56 1.26 -1.46 1.90
N ALA A 57 1.38 -0.65 2.96
CA ALA A 57 2.07 0.64 2.91
C ALA A 57 3.53 0.48 2.46
N ARG A 58 4.25 -0.52 2.97
CA ARG A 58 5.65 -0.77 2.57
C ARG A 58 5.78 -1.22 1.11
N LEU A 59 4.76 -1.86 0.53
CA LEU A 59 4.71 -2.18 -0.90
C LEU A 59 4.52 -0.92 -1.75
N VAL A 60 3.65 -0.01 -1.32
CA VAL A 60 3.50 1.31 -1.95
C VAL A 60 4.85 2.04 -1.98
N VAL A 61 5.58 2.07 -0.86
CA VAL A 61 6.91 2.70 -0.81
C VAL A 61 7.94 1.98 -1.68
N ARG A 62 7.91 0.64 -1.74
CA ARG A 62 8.84 -0.17 -2.55
C ARG A 62 8.75 0.14 -4.04
N TYR A 63 7.52 0.27 -4.55
CA TYR A 63 7.25 0.51 -5.96
C TYR A 63 7.07 2.00 -6.29
N GLY A 64 7.12 2.87 -5.29
CA GLY A 64 7.19 4.31 -5.47
C GLY A 64 8.43 4.76 -6.24
N ARG A 65 8.33 5.94 -6.84
CA ARG A 65 9.42 6.59 -7.56
C ARG A 65 10.62 6.77 -6.63
N LYS A 66 11.80 6.42 -7.16
CA LYS A 66 13.09 6.63 -6.48
C LYS A 66 13.42 8.13 -6.42
N ILE A 67 14.09 8.55 -5.36
CA ILE A 67 14.68 9.88 -5.20
C ILE A 67 16.20 9.70 -5.22
N ASP A 68 16.89 10.38 -6.12
CA ASP A 68 18.34 10.30 -6.30
C ASP A 68 18.87 8.86 -6.40
N GLY A 69 18.15 8.02 -7.16
CA GLY A 69 18.47 6.60 -7.36
C GLY A 69 18.16 5.68 -6.17
N ARG A 70 17.68 6.22 -5.05
CA ARG A 70 17.38 5.48 -3.81
C ARG A 70 15.88 5.36 -3.57
N ARG A 71 15.48 4.41 -2.73
CA ARG A 71 14.12 4.27 -2.20
C ARG A 71 14.12 4.70 -0.74
N PRO A 72 13.95 5.99 -0.43
CA PRO A 72 13.83 6.40 0.96
C PRO A 72 12.52 5.88 1.57
N PRO A 73 12.38 5.85 2.91
CA PRO A 73 11.07 5.73 3.54
C PRO A 73 10.04 6.70 2.92
N GLY A 74 8.77 6.34 3.00
CA GLY A 74 7.68 7.15 2.48
C GLY A 74 6.59 7.32 3.53
N GLU A 75 6.00 8.52 3.55
CA GLU A 75 4.72 8.74 4.23
C GLU A 75 3.60 8.24 3.33
N VAL A 76 2.84 7.26 3.85
CA VAL A 76 1.70 6.65 3.16
C VAL A 76 0.44 7.10 3.84
N THR A 77 -0.49 7.65 3.06
CA THR A 77 -1.87 7.90 3.49
C THR A 77 -2.65 6.60 3.39
N ILE A 78 -3.39 6.25 4.44
CA ILE A 78 -4.24 5.07 4.54
C ILE A 78 -5.65 5.57 4.84
N THR A 79 -6.61 5.29 3.96
CA THR A 79 -8.02 5.51 4.23
C THR A 79 -8.74 4.18 4.42
N LEU A 80 -9.63 4.12 5.40
CA LEU A 80 -10.53 3.00 5.66
C LEU A 80 -11.83 3.56 6.27
N ALA A 81 -12.96 3.36 5.59
CA ALA A 81 -14.21 4.04 5.90
C ALA A 81 -13.97 5.57 6.02
N GLU A 82 -14.45 6.20 7.11
CA GLU A 82 -14.28 7.65 7.34
C GLU A 82 -12.94 8.01 7.99
N ARG A 83 -12.05 7.03 8.24
CA ARG A 83 -10.75 7.27 8.87
C ARG A 83 -9.69 7.45 7.80
N SER A 84 -8.87 8.47 8.00
CA SER A 84 -7.66 8.71 7.22
C SER A 84 -6.50 8.90 8.19
N GLU A 85 -5.43 8.14 8.01
CA GLU A 85 -4.20 8.28 8.78
C GLU A 85 -2.97 8.28 7.88
N LYS A 86 -1.88 8.87 8.37
CA LYS A 86 -0.60 8.89 7.69
C LYS A 86 0.43 8.12 8.50
N THR A 87 1.27 7.34 7.82
CA THR A 87 2.32 6.56 8.48
C THR A 87 3.59 6.54 7.65
N VAL A 88 4.74 6.71 8.32
CA VAL A 88 6.05 6.64 7.67
C VAL A 88 6.58 5.22 7.76
N VAL A 89 6.84 4.60 6.61
CA VAL A 89 7.33 3.22 6.55
C VAL A 89 8.53 3.07 5.61
N PRO A 90 9.48 2.18 5.92
CA PRO A 90 10.55 1.82 4.99
C PRO A 90 10.01 0.94 3.86
N PHE A 91 10.69 0.88 2.72
CA PHE A 91 10.35 -0.09 1.68
C PHE A 91 10.55 -1.54 2.16
N LEU A 92 9.92 -2.51 1.48
CA LEU A 92 10.26 -3.93 1.64
C LEU A 92 11.53 -4.23 0.84
N GLU A 93 12.52 -4.83 1.48
CA GLU A 93 13.77 -5.23 0.83
C GLU A 93 13.58 -6.39 -0.15
N ASP A 94 14.52 -6.54 -1.08
CA ASP A 94 14.49 -7.64 -2.07
C ASP A 94 14.60 -9.02 -1.41
N SER A 95 15.28 -9.09 -0.25
CA SER A 95 15.41 -10.30 0.57
C SER A 95 14.06 -10.93 0.94
N VAL A 96 13.01 -10.12 1.08
CA VAL A 96 11.65 -10.58 1.41
C VAL A 96 11.03 -11.44 0.30
N PHE A 97 11.45 -11.25 -0.95
CA PHE A 97 10.84 -11.88 -2.12
C PHE A 97 11.70 -13.00 -2.72
N ARG A 98 12.87 -13.30 -2.15
CA ARG A 98 13.83 -14.26 -2.71
C ARG A 98 13.22 -15.63 -2.94
N ASP A 99 12.41 -16.10 -2.00
CA ASP A 99 11.78 -17.43 -2.07
C ASP A 99 10.68 -17.54 -3.14
N TRP A 100 10.26 -16.40 -3.72
CA TRP A 100 9.19 -16.34 -4.74
C TRP A 100 9.72 -16.05 -6.14
N MET A 101 11.00 -15.73 -6.28
CA MET A 101 11.62 -15.58 -7.59
C MET A 101 11.93 -16.97 -8.14
N MET A 102 11.23 -17.35 -9.22
CA MET A 102 11.53 -18.56 -9.98
C MET A 102 12.98 -18.45 -10.48
N GLN A 103 13.81 -19.42 -10.12
CA GLN A 103 15.19 -19.56 -10.62
C GLN A 103 15.20 -19.99 -12.08
#